data_AF-A0A6G3Y1L1-F1
#
_entry.id   AF-A0A6G3Y1L1-F1
#
_cell.length_a   1.000
_cell.length_b   1.000
_cell.length_c   1.000
_cell.angle_alpha   90.00
_cell.angle_beta   90.00
_cell.angle_gamma   90.00
#
_symmetry.space_group_name_H-M   'P 1'
#
loop_
_entity.id
_entity.type
_entity.pdbx_description
1 polymer ?
#
loop_
_entity_poly.entity_id
_entity_poly.type
_entity_poly.pdbx_seq_one_letter_code
_entity_poly.pdbx_strand_id
1 'polypeptide(L)'
;VSDIPMAALVAVMVMVSFATFDWHSIAPGTLRRMPVGEIAVMLITVACVVITHNLAVGVVVGSVAAMAVFARRVARHAEVTAVIDPDRTTAVYRVTGELFFASSNDLVG
;
A
#
# COMPACT_ATOMS: atom_id res chain seq x y z
N VAL A 1 -47.85 -2.61 -15.15
CA VAL A 1 -46.54 -2.18 -14.60
C VAL A 1 -45.86 -3.45 -14.12
N SER A 2 -44.64 -3.71 -14.58
CA SER A 2 -43.90 -4.92 -14.19
C SER A 2 -43.43 -4.74 -12.75
N ASP A 3 -44.06 -5.45 -11.81
CA ASP A 3 -43.65 -5.46 -10.41
C ASP A 3 -42.37 -6.29 -10.29
N ILE A 4 -41.23 -5.65 -10.54
CA ILE A 4 -39.93 -6.24 -10.20
C ILE A 4 -39.84 -6.22 -8.67
N PRO A 5 -39.76 -7.38 -8.00
CA PRO A 5 -39.68 -7.41 -6.55
C PRO A 5 -38.35 -6.79 -6.11
N MET A 6 -38.42 -5.66 -5.40
CA MET A 6 -37.23 -5.00 -4.84
C MET A 6 -36.38 -5.94 -3.98
N ALA A 7 -37.02 -6.91 -3.33
CA ALA A 7 -36.34 -7.96 -2.56
C ALA A 7 -35.36 -8.78 -3.39
N ALA A 8 -35.70 -9.11 -4.65
CA ALA A 8 -34.80 -9.84 -5.53
C ALA A 8 -33.56 -9.02 -5.89
N LEU A 9 -33.72 -7.71 -6.13
CA LEU A 9 -32.60 -6.82 -6.43
C LEU A 9 -31.64 -6.68 -5.24
N VAL A 10 -32.18 -6.53 -4.02
CA VAL A 10 -31.36 -6.49 -2.80
C VAL A 10 -30.59 -7.79 -2.60
N ALA A 11 -31.25 -8.95 -2.79
CA ALA A 11 -30.58 -10.24 -2.68
C ALA A 11 -29.41 -10.37 -3.68
N VAL A 12 -29.60 -9.91 -4.92
CA VAL A 12 -28.53 -9.85 -5.92
C VAL A 12 -27.41 -8.91 -5.47
N MET A 13 -27.71 -7.72 -4.96
CA MET A 13 -26.68 -6.78 -4.48
C MET A 13 -25.86 -7.34 -3.31
N VAL A 14 -26.50 -8.07 -2.39
CA VAL A 14 -25.80 -8.73 -1.29
C VAL A 14 -24.89 -9.85 -1.82
N MET A 15 -25.39 -10.67 -2.75
CA MET A 15 -24.59 -11.73 -3.38
C MET A 15 -23.37 -11.16 -4.13
N VAL A 16 -23.56 -10.07 -4.90
CA VAL A 16 -22.47 -9.38 -5.61
C VAL A 16 -21.48 -8.79 -4.63
N SER A 17 -21.93 -8.16 -3.54
CA SER A 17 -21.04 -7.61 -2.50
C SER A 17 -20.20 -8.69 -1.85
N PHE A 18 -20.80 -9.85 -1.57
CA PHE A 18 -20.09 -11.01 -1.02
C PHE A 18 -19.08 -11.60 -2.01
N ALA A 19 -19.40 -11.60 -3.31
CA ALA A 19 -18.49 -12.05 -4.36
C ALA A 19 -17.37 -11.06 -4.67
N THR A 20 -17.60 -9.76 -4.45
CA THR A 20 -16.62 -8.69 -4.71
C THR A 20 -15.59 -8.58 -3.58
N PHE A 21 -16.00 -8.86 -2.34
CA PHE A 21 -15.08 -8.87 -1.21
C PHE A 21 -14.10 -10.04 -1.33
N ASP A 22 -12.80 -9.72 -1.39
CA ASP A 22 -11.76 -10.72 -1.28
C ASP A 22 -11.58 -11.14 0.19
N TRP A 23 -12.20 -12.25 0.57
CA TRP A 23 -12.11 -12.79 1.93
C TRP A 23 -10.71 -13.24 2.31
N HIS A 24 -9.83 -13.50 1.35
CA HIS A 24 -8.45 -13.86 1.64
C HIS A 24 -7.64 -12.67 2.15
N SER A 25 -7.98 -11.45 1.72
CA SER A 25 -7.32 -10.22 2.18
C SER A 25 -7.52 -9.92 3.66
N ILE A 26 -8.63 -10.39 4.27
CA ILE A 26 -8.93 -10.21 5.70
C ILE A 26 -8.43 -11.43 6.52
N ALA A 27 -7.99 -12.51 5.86
CA ALA A 27 -7.53 -13.70 6.55
C ALA A 27 -6.28 -13.38 7.41
N PRO A 28 -6.23 -13.79 8.69
CA PRO A 28 -5.12 -13.46 9.59
C PRO A 28 -3.75 -13.94 9.10
N GLY A 29 -3.73 -15.05 8.35
CA GLY A 29 -2.52 -15.59 7.74
C GLY A 29 -1.96 -14.71 6.62
N THR A 30 -2.83 -14.08 5.83
CA THR A 30 -2.46 -13.13 4.77
C THR A 30 -2.02 -11.80 5.37
N LEU A 31 -2.78 -11.30 6.34
CA LEU A 31 -2.52 -10.03 7.00
C LEU A 31 -1.18 -10.01 7.75
N ARG A 32 -0.75 -11.15 8.31
CA ARG A 32 0.58 -11.26 8.94
C ARG A 32 1.75 -11.32 7.96
N ARG A 33 1.50 -11.71 6.70
CA ARG A 33 2.54 -11.86 5.67
C ARG A 33 2.69 -10.61 4.81
N MET A 34 1.67 -9.77 4.73
CA MET A 34 1.70 -8.55 3.94
C MET A 34 2.55 -7.45 4.61
N PRO A 35 3.27 -6.62 3.83
CA PRO A 35 3.93 -5.43 4.35
C PRO A 35 2.95 -4.53 5.11
N VAL A 36 3.36 -4.04 6.29
CA VAL A 36 2.52 -3.18 7.15
C VAL A 36 1.99 -1.95 6.41
N GLY A 37 2.75 -1.42 5.45
CA GLY A 37 2.33 -0.29 4.62
C GLY A 37 1.12 -0.59 3.72
N GLU A 38 1.02 -1.80 3.17
CA GLU A 38 -0.09 -2.19 2.30
C GLU A 38 -1.40 -2.34 3.11
N ILE A 39 -1.28 -2.91 4.32
CA ILE A 39 -2.41 -3.04 5.25
C ILE A 39 -2.89 -1.65 5.70
N ALA A 40 -1.98 -0.74 5.98
CA ALA A 40 -2.32 0.63 6.35
C ALA A 40 -3.09 1.34 5.23
N VAL A 41 -2.65 1.21 3.98
CA VAL A 41 -3.35 1.79 2.82
C VAL A 41 -4.76 1.22 2.68
N MET A 42 -4.91 -0.10 2.77
CA MET A 42 -6.21 -0.77 2.73
C MET A 42 -7.16 -0.31 3.85
N LEU A 43 -6.66 -0.18 5.08
CA LEU A 43 -7.49 0.27 6.20
C LEU A 43 -7.91 1.73 6.05
N ILE A 44 -7.00 2.60 5.62
CA ILE A 44 -7.27 4.02 5.41
C ILE A 44 -8.33 4.21 4.33
N THR A 45 -8.22 3.52 3.19
CA THR A 45 -9.20 3.62 2.10
C THR A 45 -10.59 3.21 2.56
N VAL A 46 -10.71 2.02 3.16
CA VAL A 46 -12.00 1.49 3.61
C VAL A 46 -12.61 2.37 4.69
N ALA A 47 -11.82 2.80 5.69
CA ALA A 47 -12.31 3.67 6.75
C ALA A 47 -12.83 5.01 6.20
N CYS A 48 -12.10 5.64 5.28
CA CYS A 48 -12.55 6.88 4.64
C CYS A 48 -13.86 6.69 3.87
N VAL A 49 -14.01 5.64 3.07
CA VAL A 49 -15.26 5.37 2.32
C VAL A 49 -16.43 5.15 3.29
N VAL A 50 -16.24 4.32 4.32
CA VAL A 50 -17.31 3.97 5.27
C VAL A 50 -17.74 5.17 6.09
N ILE A 51 -16.81 6.01 6.57
CA ILE A 51 -17.17 7.18 7.38
C ILE A 51 -17.83 8.26 6.51
N THR A 52 -17.28 8.53 5.33
CA THR A 52 -17.75 9.64 4.48
C THR A 52 -18.90 9.27 3.55
N HIS A 53 -19.19 7.96 3.42
CA HIS A 53 -20.17 7.41 2.47
C HIS A 53 -19.87 7.84 1.02
N ASN A 54 -18.61 8.15 0.73
CA ASN A 54 -18.17 8.65 -0.57
C ASN A 54 -16.93 7.89 -1.05
N LEU A 55 -17.13 7.08 -2.09
CA LEU A 55 -16.07 6.30 -2.72
C LEU A 55 -14.93 7.19 -3.26
N ALA A 56 -15.25 8.39 -3.79
CA ALA A 56 -14.25 9.29 -4.36
C ALA A 56 -13.25 9.80 -3.31
N VAL A 57 -13.71 10.09 -2.09
CA VAL A 57 -12.84 10.50 -0.98
C VAL A 57 -11.87 9.37 -0.64
N GLY A 58 -12.37 8.13 -0.56
CA GLY A 58 -11.52 6.96 -0.32
C GLY A 58 -10.47 6.74 -1.40
N VAL A 59 -10.82 6.93 -2.68
CA VAL A 59 -9.87 6.81 -3.80
C VAL A 59 -8.76 7.87 -3.69
N VAL A 60 -9.11 9.14 -3.49
CA VAL A 60 -8.11 10.22 -3.39
C VAL A 60 -7.16 10.00 -2.22
N VAL A 61 -7.70 9.76 -1.03
CA VAL A 61 -6.89 9.52 0.18
C VAL A 61 -6.05 8.26 0.02
N GLY A 62 -6.64 7.20 -0.54
CA GLY A 62 -5.98 5.93 -0.83
C GLY A 62 -4.78 6.06 -1.75
N SER A 63 -4.96 6.74 -2.88
CA SER A 63 -3.88 6.98 -3.83
C SER A 63 -2.73 7.76 -3.20
N VAL A 64 -3.02 8.80 -2.41
CA VAL A 64 -1.98 9.59 -1.71
C VAL A 64 -1.24 8.73 -0.69
N ALA A 65 -1.95 7.95 0.13
CA ALA A 65 -1.35 7.05 1.08
C ALA A 65 -0.47 5.97 0.40
N ALA A 66 -0.97 5.38 -0.70
CA ALA A 66 -0.25 4.39 -1.49
C ALA A 66 1.05 4.97 -2.08
N MET A 67 1.00 6.18 -2.64
CA MET A 67 2.20 6.87 -3.16
C MET A 67 3.24 7.11 -2.06
N ALA A 68 2.81 7.56 -0.88
CA ALA A 68 3.72 7.79 0.25
C ALA A 68 4.36 6.48 0.75
N VAL A 69 3.58 5.40 0.86
CA VAL A 69 4.09 4.08 1.26
C VAL A 69 5.05 3.53 0.21
N PHE A 70 4.71 3.66 -1.08
CA PHE A 70 5.55 3.23 -2.19
C PHE A 70 6.89 3.97 -2.19
N ALA A 71 6.89 5.29 -2.06
CA ALA A 71 8.10 6.10 -1.98
C ALA A 71 9.02 5.66 -0.82
N ARG A 72 8.44 5.41 0.37
CA ARG A 72 9.18 4.89 1.53
C ARG A 72 9.72 3.48 1.29
N ARG A 73 8.98 2.62 0.59
CA ARG A 73 9.42 1.26 0.27
C ARG A 73 10.63 1.29 -0.67
N VAL A 74 10.57 2.09 -1.73
CA VAL A 74 11.68 2.26 -2.69
C VAL A 74 12.91 2.83 -1.99
N ALA A 75 12.75 3.87 -1.15
CA ALA A 75 13.86 4.46 -0.40
C ALA A 75 14.59 3.43 0.49
N ARG A 76 13.86 2.49 1.12
CA ARG A 76 14.46 1.44 1.95
C ARG A 76 15.06 0.26 1.18
N HIS A 77 14.75 0.10 -0.11
CA HIS A 77 15.36 -0.93 -0.97
C HIS A 77 16.60 -0.39 -1.71
N ALA A 78 16.91 0.90 -1.58
CA ALA A 78 18.19 1.47 -2.00
C ALA A 78 19.23 1.21 -0.89
N GLU A 79 19.80 0.01 -0.88
CA GLU A 79 20.82 -0.38 0.09
C GLU A 79 22.21 0.04 -0.41
N VAL A 80 22.86 0.97 0.31
CA VAL A 80 24.23 1.40 0.03
C VAL A 80 25.20 0.33 0.51
N THR A 81 25.81 -0.41 -0.41
CA THR A 81 26.82 -1.43 -0.07
C THR A 81 28.21 -0.79 -0.07
N ALA A 82 28.75 -0.49 1.11
CA ALA A 82 30.14 -0.05 1.24
C ALA A 82 31.09 -1.22 0.94
N VAL A 83 31.92 -1.11 -0.10
CA VAL A 83 32.96 -2.09 -0.42
C VAL A 83 34.28 -1.53 0.09
N ILE A 84 34.82 -2.12 1.15
CA ILE A 84 36.12 -1.67 1.70
C ILE A 84 37.24 -2.20 0.80
N ASP A 85 38.09 -1.29 0.32
CA ASP A 85 39.27 -1.57 -0.49
C ASP A 85 40.34 -2.33 0.35
N PRO A 86 40.96 -3.41 -0.16
CA PRO A 86 42.03 -4.14 0.53
C PRO A 86 43.24 -3.30 0.96
N ASP A 87 43.47 -2.11 0.39
CA ASP A 87 44.66 -1.29 0.65
C ASP A 87 44.54 -0.25 1.79
N ARG A 88 43.45 -0.29 2.57
CA ARG A 88 43.22 0.51 3.82
C ARG A 88 43.46 2.03 3.72
N THR A 89 43.55 2.60 2.53
CA THR A 89 43.86 4.03 2.31
C THR A 89 42.70 4.81 1.69
N THR A 90 41.71 4.14 1.11
CA THR A 90 40.57 4.80 0.45
C THR A 90 39.28 4.02 0.72
N ALA A 91 38.24 4.70 1.21
CA ALA A 91 36.92 4.09 1.39
C ALA A 91 36.11 4.23 0.09
N VAL A 92 35.82 3.11 -0.59
CA VAL A 92 35.06 3.08 -1.84
C VAL A 92 33.60 2.73 -1.54
N TYR A 93 32.73 3.74 -1.49
CA TYR A 93 31.30 3.55 -1.30
C TYR A 93 30.62 3.25 -2.64
N ARG A 94 30.19 2.01 -2.86
CA ARG A 94 29.41 1.62 -4.03
C ARG A 94 27.92 1.81 -3.71
N VAL A 95 27.36 2.90 -4.19
CA VAL A 95 25.92 3.16 -4.09
C VAL A 95 25.21 2.37 -5.20
N THR A 96 24.40 1.38 -4.83
CA THR A 96 23.60 0.59 -5.79
C THR A 96 22.12 0.84 -5.50
N GLY A 97 21.45 1.64 -6.33
CA GLY A 97 20.02 1.98 -6.19
C GLY A 97 19.65 3.26 -6.93
N GLU A 98 18.36 3.44 -7.26
CA GLU A 98 17.85 4.68 -7.87
C GLU A 98 17.74 5.79 -6.82
N LEU A 99 18.62 6.80 -6.90
CA LEU A 99 18.66 7.96 -6.01
C LEU A 99 17.48 8.90 -6.34
N PHE A 100 16.32 8.69 -5.71
CA PHE A 100 15.25 9.69 -5.67
C PHE A 100 15.44 10.62 -4.47
N PHE A 101 15.09 11.91 -4.64
CA PHE A 101 15.21 13.02 -3.67
C PHE A 101 14.70 12.76 -2.24
N ALA A 102 13.92 11.70 -2.01
CA ALA A 102 13.47 11.27 -0.69
C ALA A 102 14.52 10.45 0.11
N SER A 103 15.54 9.89 -0.54
CA SER A 103 16.61 9.10 0.08
C SER A 103 17.78 9.94 0.58
N SER A 104 17.85 11.23 0.21
CA SER A 104 18.96 12.13 0.59
C SER A 104 19.08 12.37 2.09
N ASN A 105 18.02 12.14 2.88
CA ASN A 105 18.05 12.37 4.32
C ASN A 105 18.51 11.16 5.16
N ASP A 106 18.58 9.95 4.59
CA ASP A 106 19.14 8.77 5.26
C ASP A 106 20.66 8.64 5.06
N LEU A 107 21.29 9.58 4.33
CA LEU A 107 22.73 9.63 4.10
C LEU A 107 23.50 10.52 5.11
N VAL A 108 22.82 11.12 6.10
CA VAL A 108 23.41 12.06 7.08
C VAL A 108 23.30 11.56 8.53
N GLY A 109 23.11 10.25 8.74
CA GLY A 109 23.09 9.62 10.07
C GLY A 109 24.19 8.60 10.26
#